data_AF-A0A3N6HJD6-F1
#
_entry.id   AF-A0A3N6HJD6-F1
#
_cell.length_a   1.000
_cell.length_b   1.000
_cell.length_c   1.000
_cell.angle_alpha   90.00
_cell.angle_beta   90.00
_cell.angle_gamma   90.00
#
_symmetry.space_group_name_H-M   'P 1'
#
loop_
_entity.id
_entity.type
_entity.pdbx_description
1 polymer ?
#
loop_
_entity_poly.entity_id
_entity_poly.type
_entity_poly.pdbx_seq_one_letter_code
_entity_poly.pdbx_strand_id
1 'polypeptide(L)' 'MTGPPEKNSQHPPLTDELREAGFPVDLLTDEQREVLSALTPEELALLLDVKNRLDAVGPEVQAHGEIAGGALF' A
#
# COMPACT_ATOMS: atom_id res chain seq x y z
N MET A 1 -18.06 29.55 -11.91
CA MET A 1 -17.87 29.09 -10.52
C MET A 1 -17.98 27.57 -10.47
N THR A 2 -17.01 26.88 -11.08
CA THR A 2 -16.88 25.43 -10.92
C THR A 2 -16.22 25.18 -9.58
N GLY A 3 -16.98 24.65 -8.62
CA GLY A 3 -16.43 24.20 -7.34
C GLY A 3 -15.36 23.13 -7.54
N PRO A 4 -14.36 23.02 -6.65
CA PRO A 4 -13.36 21.95 -6.73
C PRO A 4 -14.03 20.58 -6.58
N PRO A 5 -13.47 19.52 -7.18
CA PRO A 5 -14.03 18.17 -7.12
C PRO A 5 -14.12 17.72 -5.65
N GLU A 6 -15.27 17.16 -5.29
CA GLU A 6 -15.52 16.61 -3.96
C GLU A 6 -14.46 15.54 -3.66
N LYS A 7 -13.59 15.84 -2.68
CA LYS A 7 -12.64 14.86 -2.15
C LYS A 7 -13.44 13.66 -1.67
N ASN A 8 -13.27 12.53 -2.36
CA ASN A 8 -13.73 11.19 -1.99
C ASN A 8 -13.30 10.84 -0.56
N SER A 9 -14.04 11.33 0.43
CA SER A 9 -13.74 11.20 1.86
C SER A 9 -14.21 9.85 2.41
N GLN A 10 -14.26 8.82 1.57
CA GLN A 10 -15.05 7.61 1.83
C GLN A 10 -14.37 6.29 1.48
N HIS A 11 -13.02 6.24 1.47
CA HIS A 11 -12.30 4.97 1.32
C HIS A 11 -11.56 4.48 2.59
N PRO A 12 -12.22 4.38 3.77
CA PRO A 12 -11.58 3.86 4.98
C PRO A 12 -11.25 2.34 4.99
N PRO A 13 -12.05 1.40 4.42
CA PRO A 13 -11.87 -0.01 4.77
C PRO A 13 -10.57 -0.62 4.22
N LEU A 14 -10.21 -0.27 2.98
CA LEU A 14 -8.99 -0.75 2.32
C LEU A 14 -7.71 -0.26 3.01
N THR A 15 -7.70 0.98 3.51
CA THR A 15 -6.53 1.55 4.18
C THR A 15 -6.31 0.90 5.54
N ASP A 16 -7.38 0.55 6.24
CA ASP A 16 -7.32 -0.15 7.52
C ASP A 16 -6.82 -1.60 7.34
N GLU A 17 -7.28 -2.31 6.32
CA GLU A 17 -6.80 -3.67 6.03
C GLU A 17 -5.29 -3.70 5.70
N LEU A 18 -4.81 -2.72 4.92
CA LEU A 18 -3.39 -2.56 4.64
C LEU A 18 -2.57 -2.23 5.89
N ARG A 19 -3.11 -1.39 6.78
CA ARG A 19 -2.48 -1.05 8.05
C ARG A 19 -2.33 -2.28 8.95
N GLU A 20 -3.40 -3.07 9.11
CA GLU A 20 -3.39 -4.30 9.89
C GLU A 20 -2.42 -5.35 9.31
N ALA A 21 -2.26 -5.37 7.99
CA ALA A 21 -1.27 -6.19 7.31
C ALA A 21 0.19 -5.69 7.46
N GLY A 22 0.41 -4.54 8.09
CA GLY A 22 1.73 -3.97 8.37
C GLY A 22 2.29 -3.08 7.26
N PHE A 23 1.47 -2.63 6.30
CA PHE A 23 1.89 -1.61 5.33
C PHE A 23 1.99 -0.24 6.01
N PRO A 24 3.01 0.57 5.70
CA PRO A 24 3.22 1.89 6.30
C PRO A 24 2.29 2.95 5.68
N VAL A 25 0.98 2.77 5.79
CA VAL A 25 -0.04 3.66 5.19
C VAL A 25 0.06 5.11 5.68
N ASP A 26 0.65 5.33 6.86
CA ASP A 26 0.89 6.67 7.42
C ASP A 26 2.00 7.44 6.73
N LEU A 27 2.92 6.74 6.06
CA LEU A 27 4.04 7.34 5.33
C LEU A 27 3.70 7.67 3.86
N LEU A 28 2.52 7.24 3.41
CA LEU A 28 2.06 7.45 2.04
C LEU A 28 1.56 8.88 1.84
N THR A 29 1.81 9.43 0.65
CA THR A 29 1.17 10.68 0.21
C THR A 29 -0.32 10.46 -0.06
N ASP A 30 -1.07 11.54 -0.16
CA ASP A 30 -2.50 11.48 -0.47
C ASP A 30 -2.75 10.80 -1.83
N GLU A 31 -1.92 11.08 -2.83
CA GLU A 31 -2.03 10.46 -4.17
C GLU A 31 -1.76 8.94 -4.12
N GLN A 32 -0.82 8.50 -3.28
CA GLN A 32 -0.53 7.08 -3.11
C GLN A 32 -1.69 6.36 -2.40
N ARG A 33 -2.31 7.00 -1.41
CA ARG A 33 -3.51 6.48 -0.75
C ARG A 33 -4.68 6.37 -1.71
N GLU A 34 -4.85 7.33 -2.63
CA GLU A 34 -5.86 7.25 -3.68
C GLU A 34 -5.65 6.02 -4.58
N VAL A 35 -4.42 5.73 -5.00
CA VAL A 35 -4.11 4.54 -5.80
C VAL A 35 -4.48 3.26 -5.04
N LEU A 36 -4.09 3.16 -3.76
CA LEU A 36 -4.40 1.98 -2.95
C LEU A 36 -5.91 1.86 -2.65
N SER A 37 -6.61 2.98 -2.54
CA SER A 37 -8.06 3.01 -2.32
C SER A 37 -8.87 2.56 -3.55
N ALA A 38 -8.26 2.58 -4.73
CA ALA A 38 -8.85 2.15 -5.98
C ALA A 38 -8.66 0.64 -6.23
N LEU A 39 -7.90 -0.06 -5.38
CA LEU A 39 -7.71 -1.50 -5.50
C LEU A 39 -9.04 -2.22 -5.27
N THR A 40 -9.30 -3.20 -6.13
CA THR A 40 -10.38 -4.16 -5.93
C THR A 40 -10.07 -5.10 -4.76
N PRO A 41 -11.07 -5.75 -4.15
CA PRO A 41 -10.85 -6.75 -3.12
C PRO A 41 -9.92 -7.89 -3.56
N GLU A 42 -10.02 -8.31 -4.83
CA GLU A 42 -9.16 -9.34 -5.40
C GLU A 42 -7.70 -8.89 -5.53
N GLU A 43 -7.47 -7.65 -5.96
CA GLU A 43 -6.12 -7.07 -6.05
C GLU A 43 -5.49 -6.87 -4.67
N LEU A 44 -6.29 -6.44 -3.69
CA LEU A 44 -5.84 -6.36 -2.30
C LEU A 44 -5.47 -7.75 -1.77
N ALA A 45 -6.32 -8.76 -1.97
CA ALA A 45 -6.03 -10.12 -1.55
C ALA A 45 -4.75 -10.67 -2.19
N LEU A 46 -4.52 -10.37 -3.46
CA LEU A 46 -3.28 -10.73 -4.16
C LEU A 46 -2.06 -10.01 -3.57
N LEU A 47 -2.17 -8.72 -3.28
CA LEU A 47 -1.10 -7.93 -2.67
C LEU A 47 -0.72 -8.50 -1.28
N LEU A 48 -1.72 -8.86 -0.47
CA LEU A 48 -1.53 -9.49 0.83
C LEU A 48 -0.90 -10.89 0.71
N ASP A 49 -1.33 -11.71 -0.26
CA ASP A 49 -0.73 -13.02 -0.52
C ASP A 49 0.76 -12.90 -0.88
N VAL A 50 1.10 -11.97 -1.78
CA VAL A 50 2.49 -11.73 -2.18
C VAL A 50 3.33 -11.30 -0.97
N LYS A 51 2.81 -10.38 -0.13
CA LYS A 51 3.49 -9.98 1.11
C LYS A 51 3.76 -11.18 2.02
N ASN A 52 2.75 -12.00 2.28
CA ASN A 52 2.90 -13.16 3.17
C ASN A 52 3.93 -14.16 2.63
N ARG A 53 3.98 -14.36 1.31
CA ARG A 53 4.98 -15.23 0.68
C ARG A 53 6.39 -14.66 0.81
N LEU A 54 6.56 -13.34 0.67
CA LEU A 54 7.84 -12.66 0.90
C LEU A 54 8.27 -12.73 2.36
N ASP A 55 7.35 -12.54 3.31
CA ASP A 55 7.63 -12.68 4.74
C ASP A 55 8.03 -14.12 5.10
N ALA A 56 7.40 -15.12 4.45
CA ALA A 56 7.65 -16.54 4.70
C ALA A 56 9.01 -17.04 4.19
N VAL A 57 9.57 -16.44 3.14
CA VAL A 57 10.92 -16.80 2.64
C VAL A 57 12.05 -16.22 3.51
N GLY A 58 11.72 -15.47 4.56
CA GLY A 58 12.66 -14.91 5.52
C GLY A 58 13.37 -13.65 4.98
N PRO A 59 14.10 -12.92 5.83
CA PRO A 59 14.78 -11.71 5.41
C PRO A 59 15.90 -12.09 4.44
N GLU A 60 15.72 -11.85 3.15
CA GLU A 60 16.77 -12.00 2.12
C GLU A 60 17.96 -11.03 2.31
N VAL A 61 18.01 -10.28 3.41
CA VAL A 61 19.06 -9.29 3.70
C VAL A 61 19.98 -9.80 4.81
N GLN A 62 20.80 -10.80 4.48
CA GLN A 62 22.11 -10.89 5.10
C GLN A 62 23.06 -10.01 4.28
N ALA A 63 23.39 -8.85 4.87
CA ALA A 63 24.41 -7.85 4.46
C ALA A 63 23.96 -6.66 3.59
N HIS A 64 23.61 -5.58 4.32
CA HIS A 64 23.99 -4.17 4.14
C HIS A 64 23.93 -3.48 2.76
N GLY A 65 23.22 -2.36 2.78
CA GLY A 65 23.75 -1.12 2.23
C GLY A 65 22.97 -0.56 1.05
N GLU A 66 22.19 0.47 1.35
CA GLU A 66 21.78 1.52 0.41
C GLU A 66 20.57 1.25 -0.51
N ILE A 67 19.50 1.95 -0.13
CA ILE A 67 18.45 2.55 -0.99
C ILE A 67 17.26 1.64 -1.38
N ALA A 68 16.20 1.86 -0.60
CA ALA A 68 14.80 1.98 -1.01
C ALA A 68 14.20 0.83 -1.84
N GLY A 69 13.55 -0.10 -1.14
CA GLY A 69 12.42 -0.87 -1.67
C GLY A 69 11.20 0.03 -1.92
N GLY A 70 11.35 0.98 -2.86
CA GLY A 70 10.32 1.91 -3.29
C GLY A 70 10.53 2.28 -4.74
N ALA A 71 9.63 1.79 -5.59
CA ALA A 71 9.39 2.16 -6.99
C ALA A 71 10.15 1.40 -8.11
N LEU A 72 9.35 0.62 -8.85
CA LEU A 72 9.24 0.62 -10.33
C LEU A 72 10.48 0.25 -11.16
N PHE A 73 10.42 -0.93 -11.80
CA PHE A 73 10.99 -1.18 -13.13
C PHE A 73 9.83 -1.38 -14.12
#